data_AF-A0A7D5SKS7-F1
#
_entry.id   AF-A0A7D5SKS7-F1
#
_cell.length_a   1.000
_cell.length_b   1.000
_cell.length_c   1.000
_cell.angle_alpha   90.00
_cell.angle_beta   90.00
_cell.angle_gamma   90.00
#
_symmetry.space_group_name_H-M   'P 1'
#
loop_
_entity.id
_entity.type
_entity.pdbx_description
1 polymer ?
#
loop_
_entity_poly.entity_id
_entity_poly.type
_entity_poly.pdbx_seq_one_letter_code
_entity_poly.pdbx_strand_id
1 'polypeptide(L)'
;MPINKHFIQNLPTNPLLGETKIIEEFRRILDEANKTGNRDSFYEDFLDLFSLYQVYAAKHSLEILFPPLTNDKKINTGIIINFFETRQKEINEQLEDVLALKTLAEKKTAFETILSRDTTYNLTDKDLNDLYHKIDSIIDSINENFDIKRNLKSRLINLLGNLKRDLKPEMANFDKFWALVGYTGILYGLYEEKVMKILDRIKDVLNYIWKIQAKAEGVPTTNPVITIIFKEISQK
;
A
#
# COMPACT_ATOMS: atom_id res chain seq x y z
N MET A 1 16.48 9.51 -38.00
CA MET A 1 15.69 8.25 -38.11
C MET A 1 14.32 8.62 -37.58
N PRO A 2 13.20 8.28 -38.23
CA PRO A 2 11.90 8.59 -37.66
C PRO A 2 11.80 7.96 -36.28
N ILE A 3 11.13 8.64 -35.35
CA ILE A 3 10.92 8.17 -33.97
C ILE A 3 10.67 6.67 -33.95
N ASN A 4 11.41 5.99 -33.08
CA ASN A 4 11.43 4.54 -33.02
C ASN A 4 10.00 3.99 -32.94
N LYS A 5 9.60 3.15 -33.90
CA LYS A 5 8.28 2.51 -33.93
C LYS A 5 7.96 1.76 -32.63
N HIS A 6 8.99 1.22 -31.97
CA HIS A 6 8.88 0.60 -30.66
C HIS A 6 8.49 1.60 -29.56
N PHE A 7 8.97 2.84 -29.61
CA PHE A 7 8.55 3.89 -28.67
C PHE A 7 7.06 4.20 -28.83
N ILE A 8 6.60 4.39 -30.07
CA ILE A 8 5.19 4.70 -30.38
C ILE A 8 4.25 3.56 -29.92
N GLN A 9 4.64 2.31 -30.14
CA GLN A 9 3.85 1.14 -29.77
C GLN A 9 3.75 0.90 -28.25
N ASN A 10 4.66 1.49 -27.47
CA ASN A 10 4.72 1.32 -26.02
C ASN A 10 4.26 2.56 -25.25
N LEU A 11 3.63 3.54 -25.92
CA LEU A 11 3.03 4.67 -25.22
C LEU A 11 1.90 4.18 -24.29
N PRO A 12 1.87 4.62 -23.02
CA PRO A 12 0.80 4.28 -22.08
C PRO A 12 -0.60 4.58 -22.60
N THR A 13 -1.57 3.73 -22.19
CA THR A 13 -2.99 3.93 -22.50
C THR A 13 -3.58 5.15 -21.78
N ASN A 14 -3.04 5.48 -20.60
CA ASN A 14 -3.41 6.69 -19.87
C ASN A 14 -2.83 7.91 -20.60
N PRO A 15 -3.67 8.88 -21.05
CA PRO A 15 -3.20 10.03 -21.83
C PRO A 15 -2.13 10.86 -21.13
N LEU A 16 -2.32 11.20 -19.85
CA LEU A 16 -1.37 12.00 -19.07
C LEU A 16 0.01 11.32 -18.98
N LEU A 17 0.05 10.01 -18.73
CA LEU A 17 1.30 9.25 -18.71
C LEU A 17 1.95 9.15 -20.10
N GLY A 18 1.15 9.07 -21.16
CA GLY A 18 1.66 9.07 -22.53
C GLY A 18 2.25 10.42 -22.93
N GLU A 19 1.61 11.53 -22.56
CA GLU A 19 2.15 12.87 -22.75
C GLU A 19 3.49 13.06 -22.01
N THR A 20 3.58 12.59 -20.76
CA THR A 20 4.85 12.59 -20.01
C THR A 20 5.96 11.85 -20.74
N LYS A 21 5.66 10.68 -21.33
CA LYS A 21 6.65 9.89 -22.10
C LYS A 21 7.11 10.60 -23.37
N ILE A 22 6.20 11.26 -24.08
CA ILE A 22 6.52 12.06 -25.27
C ILE A 22 7.43 13.24 -24.89
N ILE A 23 7.14 13.91 -23.77
CA ILE A 23 7.94 15.04 -23.28
C ILE A 23 9.31 14.59 -22.75
N GLU A 24 9.40 13.44 -22.10
CA GLU A 24 10.68 12.85 -21.69
C GLU A 24 11.58 12.57 -22.89
N GLU A 25 11.01 12.02 -23.97
CA GLU A 25 11.75 11.77 -25.21
C GLU A 25 12.19 13.09 -25.87
N PHE A 26 11.33 14.13 -25.84
CA PHE A 26 11.70 15.47 -26.31
C PHE A 26 12.90 16.02 -25.55
N ARG A 27 12.87 15.95 -24.21
CA ARG A 27 13.98 16.39 -23.35
C ARG A 27 15.26 15.64 -23.67
N ARG A 28 15.19 14.32 -23.89
CA ARG A 28 16.36 13.51 -24.26
C ARG A 28 17.01 14.04 -25.54
N ILE A 29 16.21 14.31 -26.57
CA ILE A 29 16.69 14.87 -27.85
C ILE A 29 17.27 16.28 -27.63
N LEU A 30 16.58 17.14 -26.87
CA LEU A 30 17.03 18.50 -26.58
C LEU A 30 18.36 18.52 -25.81
N ASP A 31 18.54 17.62 -24.85
CA ASP A 31 19.80 17.49 -24.10
C ASP A 31 20.96 17.04 -24.98
N GLU A 32 20.71 16.13 -25.93
CA GLU A 32 21.70 15.71 -26.94
C GLU A 32 22.07 16.88 -27.88
N ALA A 33 21.06 17.62 -28.33
CA ALA A 33 21.25 18.82 -29.15
C ALA A 33 22.04 19.91 -28.41
N ASN A 34 21.81 20.08 -27.11
CA ASN A 34 22.55 21.03 -26.28
C ASN A 34 24.02 20.61 -26.08
N LYS A 35 24.29 19.32 -25.86
CA LYS A 35 25.65 18.79 -25.70
C LYS A 35 26.51 18.95 -26.94
N THR A 36 25.90 18.84 -28.12
CA THR A 36 26.58 19.00 -29.41
C THR A 36 26.75 20.46 -29.83
N GLY A 37 26.07 21.40 -29.17
CA GLY A 37 26.12 22.83 -29.48
C GLY A 37 25.44 23.20 -30.81
N ASN A 38 24.76 22.26 -31.46
CA ASN A 38 24.13 22.46 -32.76
C ASN A 38 22.68 21.95 -32.73
N ARG A 39 21.75 22.82 -32.31
CA ARG A 39 20.33 22.47 -32.25
C ARG A 39 19.70 22.29 -33.64
N ASP A 40 20.24 22.98 -34.65
CA ASP A 40 19.69 22.94 -36.01
C ASP A 40 19.90 21.56 -36.68
N SER A 41 20.94 20.81 -36.29
CA SER A 41 21.14 19.45 -36.80
C SER A 41 20.12 18.44 -36.28
N PHE A 42 19.36 18.77 -35.24
CA PHE A 42 18.30 17.94 -34.65
C PHE A 42 16.89 18.40 -35.07
N TYR A 43 16.80 19.37 -35.99
CA TYR A 43 15.51 19.94 -36.42
C TYR A 43 14.50 18.87 -36.88
N GLU A 44 14.96 17.90 -37.67
CA GLU A 44 14.09 16.83 -38.17
C GLU A 44 13.58 15.93 -37.02
N ASP A 45 14.41 15.66 -36.00
CA ASP A 45 13.99 14.87 -34.83
C ASP A 45 12.96 15.63 -33.97
N PHE A 46 13.13 16.95 -33.84
CA PHE A 46 12.13 17.81 -33.17
C PHE A 46 10.81 17.84 -33.95
N LEU A 47 10.88 17.94 -35.28
CA LEU A 47 9.71 17.97 -36.15
C LEU A 47 8.94 16.65 -36.11
N ASP A 48 9.65 15.52 -36.12
CA ASP A 48 9.05 14.20 -35.99
C ASP A 48 8.27 14.06 -34.68
N LEU A 49 8.86 14.53 -33.56
CA LEU A 49 8.23 14.40 -32.24
C LEU A 49 7.06 15.35 -32.06
N PHE A 50 7.17 16.56 -32.59
CA PHE A 50 6.06 17.51 -32.64
C PHE A 50 4.89 16.94 -33.44
N SER A 51 5.16 16.33 -34.60
CA SER A 51 4.16 15.70 -35.46
C SER A 51 3.52 14.47 -34.79
N LEU A 52 4.33 13.62 -34.14
CA LEU A 52 3.83 12.49 -33.35
C LEU A 52 2.87 12.97 -32.26
N TYR A 53 3.23 14.04 -31.55
CA TYR A 53 2.40 14.56 -30.47
C TYR A 53 1.08 15.14 -30.97
N GLN A 54 1.07 15.80 -32.12
CA GLN A 54 -0.17 16.24 -32.77
C GLN A 54 -1.12 15.06 -33.04
N VAL A 55 -0.59 13.97 -33.61
CA VAL A 55 -1.38 12.75 -33.87
C VAL A 55 -1.86 12.11 -32.58
N TYR A 56 -0.99 12.04 -31.56
CA TYR A 56 -1.34 11.50 -30.25
C TYR A 56 -2.46 12.31 -29.59
N ALA A 57 -2.35 13.63 -29.59
CA ALA A 57 -3.35 14.54 -29.04
C ALA A 57 -4.70 14.37 -29.73
N ALA A 58 -4.72 14.32 -31.07
CA ALA A 58 -5.95 14.09 -31.83
C ALA A 58 -6.59 12.73 -31.51
N LYS A 59 -5.78 11.65 -31.44
CA LYS A 59 -6.27 10.31 -31.14
C LYS A 59 -6.89 10.20 -29.74
N HIS A 60 -6.31 10.90 -28.77
CA HIS A 60 -6.76 10.88 -27.38
C HIS A 60 -7.74 12.03 -27.04
N SER A 61 -8.20 12.78 -28.05
CA SER A 61 -9.12 13.93 -27.90
C SER A 61 -8.62 14.98 -26.90
N LEU A 62 -7.31 15.25 -26.92
CA LEU A 62 -6.69 16.27 -26.07
C LEU A 62 -6.87 17.66 -26.68
N GLU A 63 -7.37 18.60 -25.89
CA GLU A 63 -7.56 20.00 -26.30
C GLU A 63 -6.24 20.78 -26.19
N ILE A 64 -5.34 20.58 -27.16
CA ILE A 64 -4.02 21.24 -27.21
C ILE A 64 -3.95 22.18 -28.41
N LEU A 65 -3.56 23.42 -28.17
CA LEU A 65 -3.29 24.40 -29.22
C LEU A 65 -1.84 24.28 -29.70
N PHE A 66 -1.65 23.67 -30.86
CA PHE A 66 -0.33 23.58 -31.48
C PHE A 66 0.01 24.88 -32.22
N PRO A 67 1.18 25.48 -31.97
CA PRO A 67 1.58 26.70 -32.67
C PRO A 67 1.85 26.40 -34.16
N PRO A 68 1.51 27.33 -35.07
CA PRO A 68 1.86 27.20 -36.48
C PRO A 68 3.37 27.30 -36.68
N LEU A 69 3.90 26.50 -37.58
CA LEU A 69 5.30 26.58 -38.02
C LEU A 69 5.45 27.57 -39.19
N THR A 70 6.66 28.11 -39.34
CA THR A 70 7.07 29.03 -40.40
C THR A 70 7.92 28.32 -41.47
N ASN A 71 8.41 29.07 -42.46
CA ASN A 71 9.34 28.54 -43.47
C ASN A 71 10.81 28.55 -43.00
N ASP A 72 11.11 29.08 -41.81
CA ASP A 72 12.47 29.17 -41.27
C ASP A 72 12.72 28.08 -40.20
N LYS A 73 13.72 27.23 -40.45
CA LYS A 73 14.05 26.11 -39.55
C LYS A 73 14.46 26.57 -38.16
N LYS A 74 15.24 27.66 -38.03
CA LYS A 74 15.71 28.16 -36.72
C LYS A 74 14.55 28.70 -35.90
N ILE A 75 13.65 29.45 -36.54
CA ILE A 75 12.44 29.95 -35.89
C ILE A 75 11.58 28.77 -35.41
N ASN A 76 11.39 27.76 -36.26
CA ASN A 76 10.60 26.57 -35.92
C ASN A 76 11.20 25.77 -34.76
N THR A 77 12.53 25.58 -34.72
CA THR A 77 13.20 24.95 -33.58
C THR A 77 12.86 25.64 -32.27
N GLY A 78 12.89 26.98 -32.24
CA GLY A 78 12.50 27.76 -31.07
C GLY A 78 11.03 27.59 -30.69
N ILE A 79 10.13 27.59 -31.68
CA ILE A 79 8.68 27.38 -31.46
C ILE A 79 8.42 26.00 -30.83
N ILE A 80 9.02 24.95 -31.39
CA ILE A 80 8.83 23.57 -30.92
C ILE A 80 9.36 23.41 -29.49
N ILE A 81 10.55 23.94 -29.20
CA ILE A 81 11.12 23.90 -27.84
C ILE A 81 10.20 24.59 -26.84
N ASN A 82 9.80 25.83 -27.12
CA ASN A 82 8.94 26.58 -26.23
C ASN A 82 7.58 25.89 -26.01
N PHE A 83 7.03 25.28 -27.04
CA PHE A 83 5.80 24.49 -26.93
C PHE A 83 5.94 23.32 -25.95
N PHE A 84 6.98 22.49 -26.12
CA PHE A 84 7.19 21.34 -25.23
C PHE A 84 7.52 21.76 -23.80
N GLU A 85 8.27 22.84 -23.60
CA GLU A 85 8.55 23.40 -22.27
C GLU A 85 7.28 23.92 -21.58
N THR A 86 6.42 24.64 -22.31
CA THR A 86 5.13 25.12 -21.80
C THR A 86 4.23 23.95 -21.43
N ARG A 87 4.09 22.99 -22.34
CA ARG A 87 3.21 21.83 -22.15
C ARG A 87 3.66 20.95 -20.99
N GLN A 88 4.96 20.83 -20.80
CA GLN A 88 5.52 20.15 -19.64
C GLN A 88 5.13 20.79 -18.32
N LYS A 89 5.15 22.12 -18.25
CA LYS A 89 4.73 22.83 -17.04
C LYS A 89 3.27 22.52 -16.73
N GLU A 90 2.40 22.57 -17.73
CA GLU A 90 0.97 22.24 -17.59
C GLU A 90 0.74 20.80 -17.11
N ILE A 91 1.49 19.83 -17.65
CA ILE A 91 1.37 18.42 -17.24
C ILE A 91 1.86 18.19 -15.82
N ASN A 92 2.93 18.88 -15.41
CA ASN A 92 3.42 18.79 -14.03
C ASN A 92 2.39 19.33 -13.04
N GLU A 93 1.73 20.45 -13.36
CA GLU A 93 0.64 21.01 -12.53
C GLU A 93 -0.53 20.01 -12.43
N GLN A 94 -0.93 19.37 -13.54
CA GLN A 94 -1.97 18.34 -13.53
C GLN A 94 -1.58 17.09 -12.73
N LEU A 95 -0.31 16.68 -12.79
CA LEU A 95 0.19 15.55 -12.00
C LEU A 95 0.18 15.86 -10.50
N GLU A 96 0.56 17.08 -10.12
CA GLU A 96 0.49 17.54 -8.73
C GLU A 96 -0.96 17.55 -8.21
N ASP A 97 -1.92 18.01 -9.01
CA ASP A 97 -3.35 17.98 -8.66
C ASP A 97 -3.87 16.56 -8.44
N VAL A 98 -3.53 15.62 -9.34
CA VAL A 98 -3.92 14.21 -9.21
C VAL A 98 -3.33 13.57 -7.94
N LEU A 99 -2.06 13.87 -7.63
CA LEU A 99 -1.41 13.40 -6.42
C LEU A 99 -2.03 14.01 -5.16
N ALA A 100 -2.32 15.31 -5.17
CA ALA A 100 -2.97 16.02 -4.07
C ALA A 100 -4.36 15.45 -3.78
N LEU A 101 -5.16 15.19 -4.83
CA LEU A 101 -6.48 14.56 -4.70
C LEU A 101 -6.40 13.14 -4.14
N LYS A 102 -5.42 12.34 -4.59
CA LYS A 102 -5.19 11.00 -4.06
C LYS A 102 -4.81 11.05 -2.57
N THR A 103 -3.87 11.91 -2.19
CA THR A 103 -3.45 12.10 -0.80
C THR A 103 -4.61 12.62 0.06
N LEU A 104 -5.45 13.52 -0.47
CA LEU A 104 -6.66 13.99 0.21
C LEU A 104 -7.64 12.84 0.46
N ALA A 105 -7.90 11.99 -0.55
CA ALA A 105 -8.77 10.83 -0.41
C ALA A 105 -8.25 9.80 0.61
N GLU A 106 -6.94 9.54 0.61
CA GLU A 106 -6.28 8.69 1.60
C GLU A 106 -6.42 9.25 3.02
N LYS A 107 -6.17 10.55 3.20
CA LYS A 107 -6.35 11.24 4.49
C LYS A 107 -7.81 11.23 4.94
N LYS A 108 -8.75 11.46 4.03
CA LYS A 108 -10.19 11.41 4.32
C LYS A 108 -10.60 10.02 4.81
N THR A 109 -10.18 8.96 4.12
CA THR A 109 -10.43 7.58 4.53
C THR A 109 -9.84 7.27 5.91
N ALA A 110 -8.63 7.77 6.18
CA ALA A 110 -7.99 7.63 7.49
C ALA A 110 -8.78 8.36 8.59
N PHE A 111 -9.24 9.59 8.34
CA PHE A 111 -10.06 10.33 9.29
C PHE A 111 -11.45 9.72 9.49
N GLU A 112 -12.09 9.23 8.43
CA GLU A 112 -13.34 8.48 8.53
C GLU A 112 -13.15 7.24 9.41
N THR A 113 -12.03 6.52 9.25
CA THR A 113 -11.69 5.37 10.10
C THR A 113 -11.47 5.76 11.56
N ILE A 114 -10.85 6.91 11.82
CA ILE A 114 -10.63 7.43 13.18
C ILE A 114 -11.94 7.88 13.82
N LEU A 115 -12.78 8.58 13.06
CA LEU A 115 -14.07 9.11 13.52
C LEU A 115 -15.14 8.03 13.65
N SER A 116 -15.00 6.91 12.93
CA SER A 116 -15.92 5.76 13.03
C SER A 116 -15.59 4.81 14.19
N ARG A 117 -14.50 5.04 14.95
CA ARG A 117 -14.18 4.26 16.16
C ARG A 117 -14.85 4.91 17.36
N ASP A 118 -16.15 4.62 17.54
CA ASP A 118 -16.92 5.11 18.70
C ASP A 118 -16.48 4.48 20.03
N THR A 119 -15.72 3.37 20.01
CA THR A 119 -15.27 2.67 21.22
C THR A 119 -13.75 2.60 21.31
N THR A 120 -13.15 3.44 22.16
CA THR A 120 -11.76 3.26 22.62
C THR A 120 -11.75 2.31 23.81
N TYR A 121 -10.88 1.30 23.78
CA TYR A 121 -10.71 0.35 24.87
C TYR A 121 -9.69 0.87 25.87
N ASN A 122 -10.18 1.28 27.04
CA ASN A 122 -9.36 1.76 28.14
C ASN A 122 -8.96 0.59 29.05
N LEU A 123 -7.66 0.29 29.07
CA LEU A 123 -7.05 -0.74 29.91
C LEU A 123 -6.53 -0.11 31.19
N THR A 124 -6.86 -0.73 32.32
CA THR A 124 -6.22 -0.38 33.60
C THR A 124 -4.80 -0.95 33.65
N ASP A 125 -3.96 -0.45 34.57
CA ASP A 125 -2.62 -1.01 34.80
C ASP A 125 -2.68 -2.51 35.15
N LYS A 126 -3.75 -2.92 35.86
CA LYS A 126 -4.01 -4.33 36.13
C LYS A 126 -4.27 -5.11 34.83
N ASP A 127 -5.08 -4.57 33.93
CA ASP A 127 -5.40 -5.24 32.66
C ASP A 127 -4.16 -5.41 31.78
N LEU A 128 -3.30 -4.37 31.72
CA LEU A 128 -2.03 -4.44 31.01
C LEU A 128 -1.10 -5.51 31.58
N ASN A 129 -0.91 -5.51 32.91
CA ASN A 129 -0.06 -6.50 33.57
C ASN A 129 -0.60 -7.93 33.41
N ASP A 130 -1.91 -8.14 33.56
CA ASP A 130 -2.54 -9.44 33.34
C ASP A 130 -2.33 -9.94 31.90
N LEU A 131 -2.49 -9.06 30.90
CA LEU A 131 -2.24 -9.40 29.50
C LEU A 131 -0.77 -9.72 29.24
N TYR A 132 0.17 -8.95 29.79
CA TYR A 132 1.59 -9.23 29.69
C TYR A 132 1.94 -10.61 30.25
N HIS A 133 1.48 -10.91 31.45
CA HIS A 133 1.72 -12.22 32.07
C HIS A 133 1.11 -13.37 31.27
N LYS A 134 -0.10 -13.20 30.73
CA LYS A 134 -0.74 -14.23 29.90
C LYS A 134 0.03 -14.46 28.59
N ILE A 135 0.49 -13.39 27.93
CA ILE A 135 1.29 -13.50 26.70
C ILE A 135 2.63 -14.19 26.99
N ASP A 136 3.32 -13.78 28.06
CA ASP A 136 4.59 -14.40 28.46
C ASP A 136 4.41 -15.89 28.75
N SER A 137 3.31 -16.26 29.41
CA SER A 137 2.99 -17.65 29.69
C SER A 137 2.78 -18.52 28.42
N ILE A 138 2.26 -17.93 27.34
CA ILE A 138 2.18 -18.59 26.04
C ILE A 138 3.59 -18.78 25.46
N ILE A 139 4.43 -17.73 25.49
CA ILE A 139 5.81 -17.78 24.99
C ILE A 139 6.60 -18.87 25.72
N ASP A 140 6.51 -18.94 27.03
CA ASP A 140 7.17 -19.96 27.85
C ASP A 140 6.72 -21.36 27.45
N SER A 141 5.42 -21.58 27.26
CA SER A 141 4.89 -22.88 26.87
C SER A 141 5.30 -23.30 25.45
N ILE A 142 5.49 -22.36 24.54
CA ILE A 142 6.04 -22.62 23.20
C ILE A 142 7.52 -22.99 23.31
N ASN A 143 8.28 -22.31 24.17
CA ASN A 143 9.70 -22.59 24.38
C ASN A 143 9.91 -23.97 25.00
N GLU A 144 9.12 -24.34 26.02
CA GLU A 144 9.13 -25.64 26.69
C GLU A 144 8.73 -26.82 25.78
N ASN A 145 7.94 -26.57 24.73
CA ASN A 145 7.43 -27.65 23.88
C ASN A 145 8.42 -28.04 22.77
N PHE A 146 9.12 -29.17 22.88
CA PHE A 146 10.14 -29.58 21.89
C PHE A 146 9.58 -30.15 20.58
N ASP A 147 8.29 -30.48 20.51
CA ASP A 147 7.67 -31.06 19.31
C ASP A 147 7.46 -30.02 18.19
N ILE A 148 7.25 -28.75 18.52
CA ILE A 148 6.95 -27.71 17.52
C ILE A 148 8.18 -27.34 16.69
N LYS A 149 8.05 -27.40 15.36
CA LYS A 149 9.06 -26.96 14.40
C LYS A 149 9.56 -25.53 14.68
N ARG A 150 10.89 -25.36 14.63
CA ARG A 150 11.59 -24.09 14.93
C ARG A 150 11.04 -22.87 14.18
N ASN A 151 10.71 -22.99 12.89
CA ASN A 151 10.13 -21.89 12.11
C ASN A 151 8.77 -21.45 12.66
N LEU A 152 7.88 -22.42 12.96
CA LEU A 152 6.56 -22.12 13.51
C LEU A 152 6.65 -21.47 14.90
N LYS A 153 7.55 -21.96 15.76
CA LYS A 153 7.84 -21.30 17.05
C LYS A 153 8.25 -19.84 16.86
N SER A 154 9.23 -19.60 15.99
CA SER A 154 9.74 -18.25 15.72
C SER A 154 8.64 -17.29 15.27
N ARG A 155 7.81 -17.73 14.31
CA ARG A 155 6.67 -16.93 13.84
C ARG A 155 5.67 -16.60 14.94
N LEU A 156 5.32 -17.57 15.78
CA LEU A 156 4.35 -17.38 16.86
C LEU A 156 4.91 -16.49 17.98
N ILE A 157 6.16 -16.69 18.38
CA ILE A 157 6.84 -15.84 19.37
C ILE A 157 6.96 -14.40 18.86
N ASN A 158 7.29 -14.20 17.59
CA ASN A 158 7.34 -12.86 17.00
C ASN A 158 5.96 -12.19 16.99
N LEU A 159 4.90 -12.93 16.65
CA LEU A 159 3.52 -12.43 16.75
C LEU A 159 3.20 -12.00 18.19
N LEU A 160 3.45 -12.86 19.17
CA LEU A 160 3.19 -12.58 20.59
C LEU A 160 4.02 -11.40 21.11
N GLY A 161 5.29 -11.29 20.72
CA GLY A 161 6.15 -10.17 21.06
C GLY A 161 5.68 -8.85 20.46
N ASN A 162 5.14 -8.87 19.24
CA ASN A 162 4.52 -7.70 18.63
C ASN A 162 3.21 -7.32 19.33
N LEU A 163 2.34 -8.29 19.64
CA LEU A 163 1.12 -8.07 20.41
C LEU A 163 1.42 -7.43 21.77
N LYS A 164 2.44 -7.93 22.48
CA LYS A 164 2.92 -7.37 23.75
C LYS A 164 3.39 -5.93 23.59
N ARG A 165 4.22 -5.64 22.58
CA ARG A 165 4.75 -4.29 22.33
C ARG A 165 3.67 -3.28 21.96
N ASP A 166 2.63 -3.74 21.28
CA ASP A 166 1.55 -2.89 20.80
C ASP A 166 0.52 -2.56 21.89
N LEU A 167 0.54 -3.23 23.04
CA LEU A 167 -0.34 -2.93 24.17
C LEU A 167 -0.05 -1.55 24.76
N LYS A 168 -1.11 -0.76 24.93
CA LYS A 168 -1.09 0.59 25.50
C LYS A 168 -2.31 0.80 26.40
N PRO A 169 -2.29 1.77 27.33
CA PRO A 169 -3.45 2.07 28.17
C PRO A 169 -4.73 2.36 27.36
N GLU A 170 -4.59 2.99 26.20
CA GLU A 170 -5.69 3.24 25.27
C GLU A 170 -5.45 2.45 23.98
N MET A 171 -6.39 1.55 23.67
CA MET A 171 -6.35 0.72 22.48
C MET A 171 -7.54 1.02 21.58
N ALA A 172 -7.28 1.24 20.30
CA ALA A 172 -8.34 1.53 19.35
C ALA A 172 -9.00 0.26 18.76
N ASN A 173 -8.34 -0.90 18.85
CA ASN A 173 -8.90 -2.23 18.58
C ASN A 173 -7.98 -3.32 19.14
N PHE A 174 -8.48 -4.57 19.15
CA PHE A 174 -7.69 -5.77 19.50
C PHE A 174 -7.55 -6.73 18.32
N ASP A 175 -7.72 -6.26 17.08
CA ASP A 175 -7.89 -7.14 15.90
C ASP A 175 -6.71 -8.09 15.68
N LYS A 176 -5.50 -7.62 15.97
CA LYS A 176 -4.27 -8.42 15.85
C LYS A 176 -4.30 -9.66 16.76
N PHE A 177 -4.98 -9.62 17.90
CA PHE A 177 -5.07 -10.77 18.80
C PHE A 177 -5.93 -11.88 18.22
N TRP A 178 -6.92 -11.58 17.37
CA TRP A 178 -7.73 -12.59 16.71
C TRP A 178 -6.94 -13.47 15.73
N ALA A 179 -5.77 -13.02 15.27
CA ALA A 179 -4.85 -13.88 14.51
C ALA A 179 -4.43 -15.13 15.29
N LEU A 180 -4.44 -15.10 16.63
CA LEU A 180 -4.14 -16.26 17.46
C LEU A 180 -5.13 -17.41 17.23
N VAL A 181 -6.39 -17.12 16.89
CA VAL A 181 -7.39 -18.16 16.54
C VAL A 181 -6.89 -18.98 15.34
N GLY A 182 -6.38 -18.33 14.29
CA GLY A 182 -5.79 -19.03 13.14
C GLY A 182 -4.60 -19.91 13.53
N TYR A 183 -3.72 -19.41 14.41
CA TYR A 183 -2.59 -20.18 14.91
C TYR A 183 -3.01 -21.39 15.75
N THR A 184 -4.11 -21.30 16.51
CA THR A 184 -4.62 -22.47 17.25
C THR A 184 -4.99 -23.62 16.31
N GLY A 185 -5.62 -23.31 15.16
CA GLY A 185 -5.95 -24.32 14.16
C GLY A 185 -4.73 -24.95 13.49
N ILE A 186 -3.72 -24.14 13.18
CA ILE A 186 -2.45 -24.65 12.62
C ILE A 186 -1.73 -25.55 13.63
N LEU A 187 -1.65 -25.12 14.89
CA LEU A 187 -1.00 -25.89 15.95
C LEU A 187 -1.71 -27.22 16.19
N TYR A 188 -3.03 -27.19 16.34
CA TYR A 188 -3.81 -28.42 16.56
C TYR A 188 -3.72 -29.36 15.35
N GLY A 189 -3.86 -28.86 14.12
CA GLY A 189 -3.80 -29.71 12.93
C GLY A 189 -2.43 -30.35 12.67
N LEU A 190 -1.34 -29.82 13.25
CA LEU A 190 0.01 -30.37 13.08
C LEU A 190 0.47 -31.25 14.25
N TYR A 191 -0.02 -31.00 15.46
CA TYR A 191 0.52 -31.60 16.68
C TYR A 191 -0.56 -32.14 17.63
N GLU A 192 -1.84 -31.95 17.29
CA GLU A 192 -3.00 -32.49 17.99
C GLU A 192 -2.95 -32.20 19.50
N GLU A 193 -3.05 -33.24 20.34
CA GLU A 193 -3.11 -33.11 21.79
C GLU A 193 -1.81 -32.58 22.41
N LYS A 194 -0.67 -32.69 21.72
CA LYS A 194 0.65 -32.30 22.24
C LYS A 194 0.78 -30.79 22.49
N VAL A 195 -0.11 -29.99 21.92
CA VAL A 195 -0.09 -28.53 22.02
C VAL A 195 -1.23 -27.97 22.87
N MET A 196 -2.06 -28.82 23.51
CA MET A 196 -3.25 -28.37 24.25
C MET A 196 -2.94 -27.33 25.32
N LYS A 197 -1.83 -27.49 26.07
CA LYS A 197 -1.37 -26.48 27.05
C LYS A 197 -1.16 -25.09 26.43
N ILE A 198 -0.64 -25.03 25.20
CA ILE A 198 -0.44 -23.76 24.48
C ILE A 198 -1.79 -23.21 24.01
N LEU A 199 -2.66 -24.07 23.49
CA LEU A 199 -3.98 -23.68 23.02
C LEU A 199 -4.85 -23.12 24.15
N ASP A 200 -4.80 -23.72 25.34
CA ASP A 200 -5.57 -23.25 26.49
C ASP A 200 -5.08 -21.88 26.98
N ARG A 201 -3.77 -21.63 26.98
CA ARG A 201 -3.24 -20.30 27.30
C ARG A 201 -3.60 -19.25 26.24
N ILE A 202 -3.65 -19.62 24.96
CA ILE A 202 -4.15 -18.74 23.91
C ILE A 202 -5.63 -18.41 24.16
N LYS A 203 -6.46 -19.41 24.50
CA LYS A 203 -7.87 -19.18 24.86
C LYS A 203 -8.00 -18.24 26.04
N ASP A 204 -7.13 -18.34 27.05
CA ASP A 204 -7.15 -17.44 28.21
C ASP A 204 -6.91 -15.97 27.81
N VAL A 205 -5.99 -15.71 26.88
CA VAL A 205 -5.76 -14.36 26.33
C VAL A 205 -6.98 -13.87 25.56
N LEU A 206 -7.51 -14.69 24.65
CA LEU A 206 -8.67 -14.33 23.83
C LEU A 206 -9.91 -14.02 24.68
N ASN A 207 -10.15 -14.83 25.71
CA ASN A 207 -11.22 -14.61 26.68
C ASN A 207 -11.04 -13.33 27.48
N TYR A 208 -9.80 -12.98 27.82
CA TYR A 208 -9.51 -11.75 28.53
C TYR A 208 -9.81 -10.52 27.66
N ILE A 209 -9.38 -10.55 26.41
CA ILE A 209 -9.61 -9.49 25.43
C ILE A 209 -11.09 -9.31 25.15
N TRP A 210 -11.80 -10.42 24.95
CA TRP A 210 -13.24 -10.39 24.79
C TRP A 210 -13.94 -9.69 25.96
N LYS A 211 -13.53 -9.96 27.21
CA LYS A 211 -14.11 -9.29 28.39
C LYS A 211 -13.87 -7.78 28.38
N ILE A 212 -12.68 -7.34 27.96
CA ILE A 212 -12.36 -5.91 27.84
C ILE A 212 -13.28 -5.27 26.78
N GLN A 213 -13.41 -5.91 25.61
CA GLN A 213 -14.27 -5.40 24.54
C GLN A 213 -15.74 -5.40 24.96
N ALA A 214 -16.26 -6.51 25.48
CA ALA A 214 -17.63 -6.61 25.97
C ALA A 214 -17.97 -5.54 27.00
N LYS A 215 -17.07 -5.27 27.95
CA LYS A 215 -17.25 -4.19 28.95
C LYS A 215 -17.33 -2.82 28.28
N ALA A 216 -16.45 -2.52 27.33
CA ALA A 216 -16.43 -1.23 26.64
C ALA A 216 -17.66 -1.02 25.74
N GLU A 217 -18.15 -2.09 25.11
CA GLU A 217 -19.35 -2.08 24.25
C GLU A 217 -20.67 -2.20 25.06
N GLY A 218 -20.62 -2.18 26.40
CA GLY A 218 -21.82 -2.28 27.25
C GLY A 218 -22.52 -3.64 27.23
N VAL A 219 -21.84 -4.69 26.76
CA VAL A 219 -22.36 -6.06 26.73
C VAL A 219 -22.27 -6.67 28.14
N PRO A 220 -23.34 -7.32 28.65
CA PRO A 220 -23.29 -8.02 29.93
C PRO A 220 -22.15 -9.04 29.96
N THR A 221 -21.25 -8.92 30.93
CA THR A 221 -20.09 -9.82 31.08
C THR A 221 -20.44 -11.22 31.61
N THR A 222 -21.74 -11.56 31.66
CA THR A 222 -22.27 -12.81 32.19
C THR A 222 -22.32 -13.97 31.19
N ASN A 223 -22.06 -13.77 29.89
CA ASN A 223 -21.61 -14.76 28.91
C ASN A 223 -21.72 -14.15 27.50
N PRO A 224 -20.73 -14.33 26.61
CA PRO A 224 -20.12 -15.64 26.34
C PRO A 224 -18.61 -15.77 26.67
N VAL A 225 -18.16 -17.03 26.79
CA VAL A 225 -16.75 -17.45 26.80
C VAL A 225 -16.39 -17.97 25.41
N ILE A 226 -15.24 -17.57 24.89
CA ILE A 226 -14.70 -18.07 23.63
C ILE A 226 -14.24 -19.52 23.84
N THR A 227 -14.88 -20.41 23.10
CA THR A 227 -14.51 -21.81 23.02
C THR A 227 -14.00 -22.09 21.61
N ILE A 228 -12.80 -22.67 21.51
CA ILE A 228 -12.26 -23.16 20.24
C ILE A 228 -12.41 -24.67 20.25
N ILE A 229 -13.27 -25.18 19.37
CA ILE A 229 -13.54 -26.62 19.20
C ILE A 229 -13.05 -27.02 17.82
N PHE A 230 -12.14 -27.99 17.78
CA PHE A 230 -11.72 -28.64 16.55
C PHE A 230 -12.59 -29.88 16.35
N LYS A 231 -13.24 -29.99 15.19
CA LYS A 231 -14.01 -31.18 14.80
C LYS A 231 -13.35 -31.79 13.58
N GLU A 232 -13.09 -33.08 13.64
CA GLU A 232 -12.73 -33.84 12.45
C GLU A 232 -13.91 -33.84 11.49
N ILE A 233 -13.71 -33.31 10.29
CA ILE A 233 -14.67 -33.48 9.21
C ILE A 233 -14.31 -34.81 8.57
N SER A 234 -15.08 -35.86 8.85
CA SER A 234 -14.98 -37.10 8.08
C SER A 234 -15.19 -36.76 6.61
N GLN A 235 -14.13 -36.92 5.81
CA GLN A 235 -14.25 -36.85 4.36
C GLN A 235 -15.14 -38.03 3.94
N LYS A 236 -16.36 -37.72 3.47
CA LYS A 236 -17.15 -38.65 2.68
C LYS A 236 -16.61 -38.70 1.26
#